data_AF-L8H0N0-F1
#
_entry.id   AF-L8H0N0-F1
#
_cell.length_a   1.000
_cell.length_b   1.000
_cell.length_c   1.000
_cell.angle_alpha   90.00
_cell.angle_beta   90.00
_cell.angle_gamma   90.00
#
_symmetry.space_group_name_H-M   'P 1'
#
loop_
_entity.id
_entity.type
_entity.pdbx_description
1 polymer ?
#
loop_
_entity_poly.entity_id
_entity_poly.type
_entity_poly.pdbx_seq_one_letter_code
_entity_poly.pdbx_strand_id
1 'polypeptide(L)'
;MWVLFAPDAGTDPLWQTLEENEFFELQAYKPATSSKNETSLLSMLTALPSSLLATSRAPSLIGGGTEENFPYRILLKTQPPYGQRHAAKQQSKEAKDSGSVELSSVADSSHGGSRAPAQVIALAKDLRVIKEHWNWLVNDMSTACSFFTRESEKEENELWDFLLMKFTSMAQQEAKKREMQREREREKAMERERQLEIATFVDNKHKYAKKQANIMINEEEEEDNKAKEKRFEEMDQSRQALWKKLFPKISTIERLIVEYPCSLERKGVERRGLLLVTPRHVCFHSPRLNTRVAIYWRVITSLSRATAVNGTVPAIYVTCLGAYHEETLSKRWASWSEYGTWRCSRCDIFFS
;
A
#
# COMPACT_ATOMS: atom_id res chain seq x y z
N MET A 1 30.10 17.34 -16.86
CA MET A 1 29.41 18.65 -17.01
C MET A 1 30.44 19.63 -17.52
N TRP A 2 30.12 20.37 -18.58
CA TRP A 2 30.97 21.47 -19.04
C TRP A 2 30.74 22.70 -18.18
N VAL A 3 31.83 23.30 -17.71
CA VAL A 3 31.81 24.38 -16.73
C VAL A 3 32.98 25.30 -17.06
N LEU A 4 32.83 26.62 -16.98
CA LEU A 4 33.92 27.57 -17.19
C LEU A 4 34.11 28.40 -15.92
N PHE A 5 35.13 28.07 -15.12
CA PHE A 5 35.53 28.89 -13.98
C PHE A 5 37.06 28.94 -13.85
N ALA A 6 37.56 30.08 -13.38
CA ALA A 6 38.96 30.20 -12.98
C ALA A 6 39.14 29.50 -11.63
N PRO A 7 39.98 28.47 -11.50
CA PRO A 7 40.39 27.94 -10.22
C PRO A 7 41.21 29.00 -9.49
N ASP A 8 41.10 29.04 -8.17
CA ASP A 8 41.98 29.85 -7.35
C ASP A 8 43.43 29.49 -7.66
N ALA A 9 44.27 30.51 -7.91
CA ALA A 9 45.62 30.37 -8.44
C ALA A 9 46.63 29.69 -7.47
N GLY A 10 46.16 29.15 -6.35
CA GLY A 10 46.95 28.30 -5.47
C GLY A 10 47.09 26.91 -6.06
N THR A 11 48.32 26.44 -6.24
CA THR A 11 48.61 25.02 -6.51
C THR A 11 48.10 24.19 -5.33
N ASP A 12 46.84 23.76 -5.40
CA ASP A 12 46.29 22.84 -4.42
C ASP A 12 47.04 21.52 -4.53
N PRO A 13 47.80 21.09 -3.51
CA PRO A 13 48.57 19.84 -3.53
C PRO A 13 47.68 18.57 -3.55
N LEU A 14 46.36 18.77 -3.66
CA LEU A 14 45.33 17.76 -3.59
C LEU A 14 44.91 17.23 -4.98
N TRP A 15 45.41 17.81 -6.07
CA TRP A 15 45.06 17.36 -7.42
C TRP A 15 46.22 16.59 -8.07
N GLN A 16 45.93 15.37 -8.52
CA GLN A 16 46.87 14.52 -9.25
C GLN A 16 46.52 14.51 -10.73
N THR A 17 47.49 14.88 -11.58
CA THR A 17 47.38 14.74 -13.04
C THR A 17 47.30 13.26 -13.42
N LEU A 18 46.25 12.90 -14.15
CA LEU A 18 46.06 11.56 -14.68
C LEU A 18 46.53 11.47 -16.13
N GLU A 19 46.14 12.44 -16.94
CA GLU A 19 46.46 12.52 -18.38
C GLU A 19 46.67 13.98 -18.76
N GLU A 20 47.55 14.24 -19.73
CA GLU A 20 47.79 15.58 -20.23
C GLU A 20 48.09 15.59 -21.73
N ASN A 21 47.75 16.70 -22.39
CA ASN A 21 48.20 16.99 -23.75
C ASN A 21 48.65 18.45 -23.87
N GLU A 22 48.82 18.95 -25.10
CA GLU A 22 49.28 20.31 -25.37
C GLU A 22 48.33 21.41 -24.86
N PHE A 23 47.03 21.11 -24.80
CA PHE A 23 45.98 22.08 -24.50
C PHE A 23 45.29 21.79 -23.16
N PHE A 24 45.21 20.54 -22.72
CA PHE A 24 44.35 20.12 -21.62
C PHE A 24 45.10 19.27 -20.59
N GLU A 25 44.58 19.28 -19.36
CA GLU A 25 45.07 18.46 -18.26
C GLU A 25 43.89 17.82 -17.52
N LEU A 26 43.85 16.49 -17.48
CA LEU A 26 42.88 15.73 -16.68
C LEU A 26 43.47 15.50 -15.29
N GLN A 27 42.76 15.98 -14.27
CA GLN A 27 43.17 15.85 -12.87
C GLN A 27 42.12 15.10 -12.05
N ALA A 28 42.58 14.34 -11.06
CA ALA A 28 41.76 13.73 -10.03
C ALA A 28 42.08 14.31 -8.66
N TYR A 29 41.05 14.55 -7.85
CA TYR A 29 41.18 14.96 -6.47
C TYR A 29 41.65 13.76 -5.66
N LYS A 30 42.81 13.90 -5.05
CA LYS A 30 43.35 12.99 -4.05
C LYS A 30 43.00 13.57 -2.69
N PRO A 31 41.95 13.06 -2.00
CA PRO A 31 41.69 13.50 -0.65
C PRO A 31 42.96 13.26 0.16
N ALA A 32 43.39 14.27 0.92
CA ALA A 32 44.52 14.11 1.82
C ALA A 32 44.22 12.90 2.71
N THR A 33 44.87 11.78 2.43
CA THR A 33 44.78 10.61 3.28
C THR A 33 45.35 11.06 4.61
N SER A 34 44.48 11.29 5.59
CA SER A 34 44.85 11.63 6.97
C SER A 34 45.94 10.67 7.41
N SER A 35 47.19 11.11 7.36
CA SER A 35 48.34 10.30 7.73
C SER A 35 48.48 10.31 9.25
N LYS A 36 47.48 9.83 9.97
CA LYS A 36 47.57 9.58 11.41
C LYS A 36 46.76 8.33 11.77
N ASN A 37 47.48 7.23 11.91
CA ASN A 37 47.21 6.11 12.82
C ASN A 37 45.76 5.60 12.88
N GLU A 38 45.40 4.68 11.98
CA GLU A 38 44.33 3.72 12.25
C GLU A 38 44.91 2.31 12.40
N THR A 39 45.48 2.05 13.57
CA THR A 39 45.39 0.73 14.17
C THR A 39 43.97 0.52 14.69
N SER A 40 43.27 -0.45 14.10
CA SER A 40 42.29 -1.31 14.77
C SER A 40 41.02 -0.67 15.34
N LEU A 41 39.99 -0.42 14.49
CA LEU A 41 38.58 -0.43 14.94
C LEU A 41 37.58 -0.97 13.89
N LEU A 42 38.03 -1.75 12.89
CA LEU A 42 37.14 -2.34 11.88
C LEU A 42 36.61 -3.76 12.22
N SER A 43 36.76 -4.23 13.47
CA SER A 43 36.37 -5.58 13.89
C SER A 43 35.15 -5.65 14.84
N MET A 44 34.35 -4.59 15.00
CA MET A 44 33.20 -4.61 15.93
C MET A 44 31.85 -4.11 15.38
N LEU A 45 31.66 -4.00 14.06
CA LEU A 45 30.36 -3.60 13.48
C LEU A 45 29.79 -4.64 12.52
N THR A 46 29.59 -5.86 13.00
CA THR A 46 28.73 -6.87 12.35
C THR A 46 27.80 -7.52 13.36
N ALA A 47 26.80 -6.78 13.85
CA ALA A 47 25.52 -7.35 14.30
C ALA A 47 24.53 -6.22 14.65
N LEU A 48 23.50 -6.03 13.81
CA LEU A 48 22.06 -5.93 14.15
C LEU A 48 21.25 -5.14 13.11
N PRO A 49 19.94 -5.40 12.99
CA PRO A 49 19.19 -5.22 11.75
C PRO A 49 18.42 -3.90 11.66
N SER A 50 18.10 -3.57 10.42
CA SER A 50 17.34 -2.41 9.97
C SER A 50 15.92 -2.34 10.55
N SER A 51 15.59 -1.23 11.24
CA SER A 51 14.28 -0.56 11.09
C SER A 51 14.18 0.76 11.87
N LEU A 52 13.78 1.81 11.13
CA LEU A 52 12.91 2.95 11.50
C LEU A 52 13.47 4.24 12.16
N LEU A 53 13.13 5.33 11.43
CA LEU A 53 12.83 6.72 11.84
C LEU A 53 14.03 7.57 12.33
N ALA A 54 14.59 8.45 11.50
CA ALA A 54 14.04 9.73 11.04
C ALA A 54 13.69 10.70 12.18
N THR A 55 14.68 11.47 12.61
CA THR A 55 14.59 12.93 12.81
C THR A 55 16.00 13.45 13.05
N SER A 56 16.58 14.14 12.06
CA SER A 56 17.80 14.93 12.27
C SER A 56 17.54 16.36 11.82
N ARG A 57 17.52 17.22 12.83
CA ARG A 57 17.63 18.67 12.79
C ARG A 57 18.64 19.13 11.74
N ALA A 58 18.22 20.11 10.94
CA ALA A 58 19.11 20.94 10.16
C ALA A 58 19.92 21.86 11.08
N PRO A 59 21.24 21.97 10.89
CA PRO A 59 21.97 23.18 11.21
C PRO A 59 22.00 24.08 9.97
N SER A 60 21.41 25.25 10.11
CA SER A 60 21.71 26.43 9.31
C SER A 60 23.21 26.75 9.41
N LEU A 61 23.90 26.85 8.27
CA LEU A 61 25.19 27.52 8.17
C LEU A 61 25.27 28.33 6.88
N ILE A 62 25.48 29.62 7.10
CA ILE A 62 25.65 30.70 6.14
C ILE A 62 27.07 30.60 5.56
N GLY A 63 27.19 30.68 4.23
CA GLY A 63 28.40 31.12 3.53
C GLY A 63 29.47 30.06 3.23
N GLY A 64 29.49 29.58 1.98
CA GLY A 64 30.56 28.73 1.43
C GLY A 64 29.97 27.60 0.60
N GLY A 65 30.02 27.73 -0.72
CA GLY A 65 29.32 26.84 -1.66
C GLY A 65 29.59 25.36 -1.40
N THR A 66 28.52 24.57 -1.37
CA THR A 66 28.60 23.12 -1.55
C THR A 66 29.16 22.86 -2.94
N GLU A 67 30.48 22.84 -3.08
CA GLU A 67 31.11 22.10 -4.16
C GLU A 67 30.63 20.66 -3.98
N GLU A 68 29.61 20.29 -4.75
CA GLU A 68 29.30 18.88 -4.97
C GLU A 68 30.64 18.23 -5.32
N ASN A 69 31.10 17.29 -4.50
CA ASN A 69 32.43 16.71 -4.60
C ASN A 69 32.62 16.11 -6.01
N PHE A 70 33.26 16.86 -6.92
CA PHE A 70 33.59 16.44 -8.27
C PHE A 70 35.06 16.01 -8.24
N PRO A 71 35.37 14.74 -7.93
CA PRO A 71 36.75 14.26 -7.80
C PRO A 71 37.52 14.28 -9.11
N TYR A 72 36.92 14.68 -10.24
CA TYR A 72 37.61 14.77 -11.52
C TYR A 72 37.33 16.10 -12.21
N ARG A 73 38.38 16.71 -12.76
CA ARG A 73 38.30 17.95 -13.53
C ARG A 73 39.21 17.93 -14.74
N ILE A 74 38.85 18.67 -15.77
CA ILE A 74 39.73 18.96 -16.92
C ILE A 74 40.04 20.45 -16.91
N LEU A 75 41.33 20.78 -16.96
CA LEU A 75 41.85 22.13 -17.07
C LEU A 75 42.29 22.43 -18.50
N LEU A 76 42.10 23.67 -18.94
CA LEU A 76 42.66 24.23 -20.15
C LEU A 76 43.95 24.98 -19.81
N LYS A 77 45.07 24.55 -20.39
CA LYS A 77 46.43 25.05 -20.12
C LYS A 77 46.66 26.40 -20.78
N THR A 78 47.03 27.40 -19.98
CA THR A 78 47.62 28.67 -20.45
C THR A 78 49.12 28.49 -20.70
N GLN A 79 49.58 28.81 -21.93
CA GLN A 79 51.02 28.92 -22.15
C GLN A 79 51.55 30.15 -21.40
N PRO A 80 52.75 30.08 -20.82
CA PRO A 80 53.40 31.29 -20.33
C PRO A 80 53.70 32.23 -21.52
N PRO A 81 53.57 33.55 -21.36
CA PRO A 81 53.83 34.50 -22.44
C PRO A 81 55.23 34.28 -23.03
N TYR A 82 55.31 34.31 -24.35
CA TYR A 82 56.45 33.86 -25.19
C TYR A 82 57.80 34.58 -24.89
N GLY A 83 57.84 35.57 -24.00
CA GLY A 83 59.04 36.31 -23.61
C GLY A 83 59.89 35.71 -22.47
N GLN A 84 59.34 34.84 -21.61
CA GLN A 84 60.09 34.39 -20.42
C GLN A 84 61.10 33.25 -20.68
N ARG A 85 60.94 32.46 -21.74
CA ARG A 85 61.85 31.32 -22.02
C ARG A 85 63.21 31.73 -22.60
N HIS A 86 63.29 32.89 -23.27
CA HIS A 86 64.53 33.38 -23.86
C HIS A 86 65.34 34.29 -22.90
N ALA A 87 64.67 35.06 -22.03
CA ALA A 87 65.33 35.91 -21.05
C ALA A 87 66.18 35.11 -20.03
N ALA A 88 65.71 33.94 -19.61
CA ALA A 88 66.44 33.08 -18.65
C ALA A 88 67.71 32.43 -19.25
N LYS A 89 67.83 32.34 -20.58
CA LYS A 89 69.05 31.84 -21.24
C LYS A 89 70.06 32.94 -21.54
N GLN A 90 69.62 34.18 -21.80
CA GLN A 90 70.51 35.32 -22.04
C GLN A 90 71.11 35.91 -20.74
N GLN A 91 70.39 35.90 -19.62
CA GLN A 91 70.93 36.40 -18.34
C GLN A 91 72.00 35.49 -17.69
N SER A 92 72.26 34.29 -18.21
CA SER A 92 73.38 33.45 -17.74
C SER A 92 74.72 33.74 -18.43
N LYS A 93 74.75 34.65 -19.41
CA LYS A 93 75.96 34.94 -20.20
C LYS A 93 76.50 36.37 -20.07
N GLU A 94 75.81 37.27 -19.39
CA GLU A 94 76.23 38.65 -19.13
C GLU A 94 76.26 38.93 -17.62
N ALA A 95 77.15 38.24 -16.91
CA ALA A 95 77.55 38.60 -15.55
C ALA A 95 79.08 38.62 -15.46
N LYS A 96 79.69 39.46 -16.31
CA LYS A 96 81.09 39.91 -16.27
C LYS A 96 81.23 41.00 -17.34
N ASP A 97 80.89 42.24 -17.00
CA ASP A 97 81.80 43.40 -17.04
C ASP A 97 81.01 44.72 -17.04
N SER A 98 81.48 45.70 -16.25
CA SER A 98 81.08 47.12 -16.18
C SER A 98 79.60 47.45 -15.80
N GLY A 99 79.25 48.41 -14.94
CA GLY A 99 79.97 49.54 -14.35
C GLY A 99 79.53 50.88 -14.95
N SER A 100 78.32 51.40 -14.59
CA SER A 100 77.99 52.85 -14.51
C SER A 100 76.51 53.12 -14.16
N VAL A 101 76.30 53.77 -12.99
CA VAL A 101 75.44 54.92 -12.63
C VAL A 101 74.69 55.59 -13.84
N GLU A 102 73.40 55.96 -13.87
CA GLU A 102 72.60 56.80 -12.94
C GLU A 102 71.06 56.82 -13.22
N LEU A 103 70.28 56.95 -12.14
CA LEU A 103 68.98 57.63 -11.87
C LEU A 103 67.77 57.72 -12.87
N SER A 104 66.66 57.16 -12.37
CA SER A 104 65.26 57.67 -12.29
C SER A 104 64.33 57.71 -13.52
N SER A 105 63.33 56.83 -13.50
CA SER A 105 61.92 57.24 -13.42
C SER A 105 61.08 56.21 -12.66
N VAL A 106 60.18 56.72 -11.83
CA VAL A 106 59.39 56.05 -10.80
C VAL A 106 58.02 55.69 -11.38
N ALA A 107 57.57 54.47 -11.07
CA ALA A 107 56.18 53.94 -10.99
C ALA A 107 55.15 54.47 -12.02
N ASP A 108 54.60 53.64 -12.92
CA ASP A 108 53.70 52.55 -12.59
C ASP A 108 53.75 51.46 -13.65
N SER A 109 54.12 50.23 -13.27
CA SER A 109 53.84 49.01 -14.04
C SER A 109 54.04 47.82 -13.11
N SER A 110 53.13 47.67 -12.15
CA SER A 110 52.89 46.40 -11.47
C SER A 110 52.26 45.41 -12.46
N HIS A 111 53.05 44.95 -13.44
CA HIS A 111 52.76 43.75 -14.23
C HIS A 111 53.75 42.68 -13.79
N GLY A 112 53.68 42.33 -12.50
CA GLY A 112 54.20 41.06 -12.05
C GLY A 112 53.47 39.99 -12.83
N GLY A 113 54.22 39.14 -13.55
CA GLY A 113 53.75 38.09 -14.45
C GLY A 113 52.88 37.06 -13.74
N SER A 114 51.65 37.45 -13.39
CA SER A 114 50.61 36.59 -12.88
C SER A 114 50.17 35.73 -14.06
N ARG A 115 50.67 34.50 -14.07
CA ARG A 115 50.29 33.44 -15.00
C ARG A 115 48.76 33.43 -15.10
N ALA A 116 48.22 33.56 -16.31
CA ALA A 116 46.78 33.50 -16.51
C ALA A 116 46.25 32.19 -15.88
N PRO A 117 45.24 32.26 -14.99
CA PRO A 117 44.77 31.09 -14.25
C PRO A 117 44.25 30.04 -15.23
N ALA A 118 44.72 28.80 -15.10
CA ALA A 118 44.28 27.68 -15.94
C ALA A 118 42.77 27.50 -15.79
N GLN A 119 41.96 27.45 -16.84
CA GLN A 119 40.49 27.43 -16.68
C GLN A 119 39.96 26.01 -16.53
N VAL A 120 39.11 25.75 -15.53
CA VAL A 120 38.36 24.48 -15.45
C VAL A 120 37.32 24.50 -16.56
N ILE A 121 37.32 23.49 -17.44
CA ILE A 121 36.38 23.36 -18.57
C ILE A 121 35.35 22.24 -18.37
N ALA A 122 35.67 21.23 -17.55
CA ALA A 122 34.75 20.14 -17.25
C ALA A 122 34.94 19.57 -15.85
N LEU A 123 33.84 19.14 -15.24
CA LEU A 123 33.78 18.47 -13.94
C LEU A 123 32.95 17.18 -14.02
N ALA A 124 33.35 16.14 -13.29
CA ALA A 124 32.56 14.92 -13.17
C ALA A 124 32.71 14.21 -11.82
N LYS A 125 31.65 13.50 -11.42
CA LYS A 125 31.65 12.62 -10.23
C LYS A 125 32.28 11.26 -10.51
N ASP A 126 32.12 10.80 -11.74
CA ASP A 126 32.58 9.48 -12.20
C ASP A 126 33.74 9.61 -13.18
N LEU A 127 34.76 8.75 -13.01
CA LEU A 127 35.91 8.68 -13.91
C LEU A 127 35.50 8.33 -15.35
N ARG A 128 34.46 7.51 -15.51
CA ARG A 128 33.95 7.16 -16.85
C ARG A 128 33.46 8.38 -17.61
N VAL A 129 32.70 9.25 -16.94
CA VAL A 129 32.13 10.47 -17.54
C VAL A 129 33.22 11.47 -17.88
N ILE A 130 34.22 11.68 -17.01
CA ILE A 130 35.32 12.60 -17.34
C ILE A 130 36.20 12.07 -18.47
N LYS A 131 36.40 10.74 -18.57
CA LYS A 131 37.14 10.11 -19.66
C LYS A 131 36.42 10.27 -21.00
N GLU A 132 35.09 10.22 -21.02
CA GLU A 132 34.31 10.52 -22.23
C GLU A 132 34.51 11.98 -22.67
N HIS A 133 34.47 12.93 -21.73
CA HIS A 133 34.79 14.33 -22.02
C HIS A 133 36.22 14.51 -22.52
N TRP A 134 37.19 13.82 -21.90
CA TRP A 134 38.59 13.84 -22.33
C TRP A 134 38.77 13.30 -23.75
N ASN A 135 38.22 12.13 -24.05
CA ASN A 135 38.31 11.52 -25.37
C ASN A 135 37.69 12.42 -26.45
N TRP A 136 36.57 13.07 -26.14
CA TRP A 136 35.97 14.06 -27.04
C TRP A 136 36.91 15.26 -27.29
N LEU A 137 37.55 15.81 -26.25
CA LEU A 137 38.54 16.88 -26.42
C LEU A 137 39.73 16.44 -27.28
N VAL A 138 40.22 15.21 -27.07
CA VAL A 138 41.35 14.68 -27.83
C VAL A 138 40.96 14.49 -29.30
N ASN A 139 39.81 13.88 -29.57
CA ASN A 139 39.42 13.52 -30.94
C ASN A 139 38.89 14.73 -31.73
N ASP A 140 38.02 15.53 -31.13
CA ASP A 140 37.27 16.58 -31.83
C ASP A 140 37.93 17.96 -31.68
N MET A 141 38.47 18.28 -30.50
CA MET A 141 39.04 19.61 -30.25
C MET A 141 40.51 19.71 -30.60
N SER A 142 41.33 18.69 -30.30
CA SER A 142 42.78 18.79 -30.55
C SER A 142 43.09 18.90 -32.05
N THR A 143 42.29 18.23 -32.90
CA THR A 143 42.34 18.38 -34.36
C THR A 143 41.92 19.78 -34.84
N ALA A 144 40.96 20.42 -34.17
CA ALA A 144 40.56 21.79 -34.50
C ALA A 144 41.60 22.82 -34.01
N CYS A 145 42.28 22.54 -32.90
CA CYS A 145 43.31 23.41 -32.32
C CYS A 145 44.63 23.36 -33.10
N SER A 146 44.93 22.27 -33.82
CA SER A 146 46.17 22.15 -34.60
C SER A 146 46.29 23.12 -35.77
N PHE A 147 45.20 23.83 -36.13
CA PHE A 147 45.23 24.88 -37.15
C PHE A 147 45.87 26.19 -36.66
N PHE A 148 46.03 26.37 -35.36
CA PHE A 148 46.61 27.57 -34.77
C PHE A 148 48.09 27.33 -34.44
N THR A 149 48.99 28.18 -34.93
CA THR A 149 50.40 28.13 -34.53
C THR A 149 50.59 28.94 -33.25
N ARG A 150 51.13 28.30 -32.22
CA ARG A 150 51.38 28.96 -30.93
C ARG A 150 52.62 29.88 -30.94
N GLU A 151 53.15 30.18 -32.12
CA GLU A 151 54.33 31.03 -32.30
C GLU A 151 53.97 32.52 -32.27
N SER A 152 52.70 32.86 -32.50
CA SER A 152 52.19 34.23 -32.50
C SER A 152 51.19 34.45 -31.37
N GLU A 153 51.39 35.48 -30.57
CA GLU A 153 50.46 35.91 -29.51
C GLU A 153 49.05 36.17 -30.07
N LYS A 154 48.96 36.66 -31.31
CA LYS A 154 47.68 36.88 -31.98
C LYS A 154 46.93 35.57 -32.23
N GLU A 155 47.61 34.55 -32.75
CA GLU A 155 46.99 33.25 -33.03
C GLU A 155 46.65 32.50 -31.73
N GLU A 156 47.45 32.67 -30.68
CA GLU A 156 47.12 32.14 -29.36
C GLU A 156 45.83 32.79 -28.82
N ASN A 157 45.68 34.11 -28.93
CA ASN A 157 44.45 34.80 -28.55
C ASN A 157 43.23 34.33 -29.37
N GLU A 158 43.40 34.14 -30.68
CA GLU A 158 42.34 33.61 -31.56
C GLU A 158 41.94 32.16 -31.17
N LEU A 159 42.92 31.32 -30.82
CA LEU A 159 42.68 29.97 -30.29
C LEU A 159 41.88 30.03 -28.98
N TRP A 160 42.24 30.95 -28.07
CA TRP A 160 41.54 31.14 -26.80
C TRP A 160 40.10 31.57 -27.00
N ASP A 161 39.86 32.56 -27.85
CA ASP A 161 38.52 33.02 -28.20
C ASP A 161 37.68 31.90 -28.83
N PHE A 162 38.29 31.11 -29.72
CA PHE A 162 37.64 29.94 -30.32
C PHE A 162 37.24 28.90 -29.26
N LEU A 163 38.17 28.50 -28.39
CA LEU A 163 37.93 27.52 -27.34
C LEU A 163 36.87 28.02 -26.35
N LEU A 164 36.98 29.25 -25.88
CA LEU A 164 36.04 29.85 -24.94
C LEU A 164 34.64 29.94 -25.54
N MET A 165 34.52 30.37 -26.79
CA MET A 165 33.25 30.39 -27.51
C MET A 165 32.65 28.99 -27.64
N LYS A 166 33.45 27.98 -27.99
CA LYS A 166 32.99 26.59 -28.11
C LYS A 166 32.52 26.02 -26.79
N PHE A 167 33.31 26.15 -25.72
CA PHE A 167 32.92 25.65 -24.39
C PHE A 167 31.70 26.37 -23.83
N THR A 168 31.59 27.69 -24.04
CA THR A 168 30.40 28.46 -23.64
C THR A 168 29.16 27.98 -24.38
N SER A 169 29.27 27.76 -25.69
CA SER A 169 28.16 27.24 -26.51
C SER A 169 27.71 25.86 -26.05
N MET A 170 28.65 24.95 -25.75
CA MET A 170 28.31 23.62 -25.23
C MET A 170 27.68 23.68 -23.84
N ALA A 171 28.20 24.52 -22.94
CA ALA A 171 27.64 24.71 -21.61
C ALA A 171 26.20 25.23 -21.68
N GLN A 172 25.91 26.20 -22.57
CA GLN A 172 24.56 26.69 -22.82
C GLN A 172 23.64 25.61 -23.41
N GLN A 173 24.13 24.80 -24.34
CA GLN A 173 23.34 23.71 -24.93
C GLN A 173 23.01 22.63 -23.90
N GLU A 174 23.97 22.27 -23.03
CA GLU A 174 23.77 21.32 -21.93
C GLU A 174 22.77 21.88 -20.91
N ALA A 175 22.88 23.17 -20.56
CA ALA A 175 21.93 23.84 -19.68
C ALA A 175 20.51 23.83 -20.24
N LYS A 176 20.33 24.17 -21.54
CA LYS A 176 19.03 24.16 -22.21
C LYS A 176 18.43 22.75 -22.29
N LYS A 177 19.25 21.72 -22.55
CA LYS A 177 18.81 20.31 -22.53
C LYS A 177 18.31 19.91 -21.13
N ARG A 178 19.03 20.31 -20.07
CA ARG A 178 18.62 20.05 -18.69
C ARG A 178 17.33 20.77 -18.32
N GLU A 179 17.17 22.01 -18.74
CA GLU A 179 15.94 22.78 -18.51
C GLU A 179 14.73 22.12 -19.19
N MET A 180 14.85 21.77 -20.47
CA MET A 180 13.80 21.03 -21.19
C MET A 180 13.49 19.69 -20.54
N GLN A 181 14.50 18.98 -20.02
CA GLN A 181 14.28 17.73 -19.30
C GLN A 181 13.53 17.94 -18.00
N ARG A 182 13.88 18.97 -17.20
CA ARG A 182 13.16 19.34 -15.99
C ARG A 182 11.71 19.73 -16.29
N GLU A 183 11.47 20.45 -17.38
CA GLU A 183 10.12 20.82 -17.81
C GLU A 183 9.28 19.58 -18.19
N ARG A 184 9.84 18.65 -18.97
CA ARG A 184 9.19 17.36 -19.28
C ARG A 184 8.91 16.52 -18.03
N GLU A 185 9.81 16.53 -17.06
CA GLU A 185 9.61 15.82 -15.79
C GLU A 185 8.49 16.47 -14.97
N ARG A 186 8.39 17.81 -14.95
CA ARG A 186 7.28 18.54 -14.33
C ARG A 186 5.95 18.24 -15.02
N GLU A 187 5.91 18.24 -16.35
CA GLU A 187 4.72 17.89 -17.12
C GLU A 187 4.26 16.45 -16.82
N LYS A 188 5.18 15.49 -16.81
CA LYS A 188 4.88 14.11 -16.40
C LYS A 188 4.41 14.01 -14.94
N ALA A 189 4.94 14.83 -14.04
CA ALA A 189 4.50 14.86 -12.66
C ALA A 189 3.07 15.39 -12.53
N MET A 190 2.74 16.49 -13.22
CA MET A 190 1.38 17.04 -13.26
C MET A 190 0.38 16.05 -13.89
N GLU A 191 0.77 15.34 -14.95
CA GLU A 191 -0.11 14.33 -15.56
C GLU A 191 -0.36 13.14 -14.62
N ARG A 192 0.65 12.69 -13.87
CA ARG A 192 0.46 11.66 -12.84
C ARG A 192 -0.46 12.13 -11.71
N GLU A 193 -0.32 13.37 -11.28
CA GLU A 193 -1.19 13.98 -10.26
C GLU A 193 -2.65 14.03 -10.75
N ARG A 194 -2.88 14.44 -12.00
CA ARG A 194 -4.21 14.43 -12.61
C ARG A 194 -4.80 13.02 -12.71
N GLN A 195 -3.99 12.02 -13.06
CA GLN A 195 -4.44 10.62 -13.10
C GLN A 195 -4.82 10.09 -11.72
N LEU A 196 -4.09 10.47 -10.67
CA LEU A 196 -4.44 10.13 -9.29
C LEU A 196 -5.77 10.78 -8.88
N GLU A 197 -5.99 12.05 -9.23
CA GLU A 197 -7.26 12.72 -8.95
C GLU A 197 -8.44 12.01 -9.63
N ILE A 198 -8.31 11.63 -10.90
CA ILE A 198 -9.34 10.86 -11.62
C ILE A 198 -9.58 9.50 -10.96
N ALA A 199 -8.53 8.78 -10.60
CA ALA A 199 -8.65 7.47 -9.94
C ALA A 199 -9.40 7.59 -8.60
N THR A 200 -9.05 8.58 -7.77
CA THR A 200 -9.73 8.80 -6.48
C THR A 200 -11.20 9.19 -6.65
N PHE A 201 -11.54 9.97 -7.69
CA PHE A 201 -12.92 10.30 -8.01
C PHE A 201 -13.74 9.06 -8.40
N VAL A 202 -13.18 8.19 -9.24
CA VAL A 202 -13.83 6.94 -9.68
C VAL A 202 -14.05 5.99 -8.50
N ASP A 203 -13.04 5.82 -7.64
CA ASP A 203 -13.14 4.99 -6.43
C ASP A 203 -14.22 5.49 -5.47
N ASN A 204 -14.28 6.81 -5.26
CA ASN A 204 -15.32 7.41 -4.42
C ASN A 204 -16.71 7.18 -5.02
N LYS A 205 -16.88 7.36 -6.33
CA LYS A 205 -18.15 7.06 -7.02
C LYS A 205 -18.56 5.59 -6.84
N HIS A 206 -17.61 4.66 -6.94
CA HIS A 206 -17.90 3.24 -6.74
C HIS A 206 -18.30 2.91 -5.30
N LYS A 207 -17.64 3.53 -4.30
CA LYS A 207 -18.03 3.40 -2.88
C LYS A 207 -19.45 3.88 -2.62
N TYR A 208 -19.86 5.02 -3.21
CA TYR A 208 -21.23 5.52 -3.06
C TYR A 208 -22.25 4.59 -3.73
N ALA A 209 -21.97 4.08 -4.93
CA ALA A 209 -22.84 3.14 -5.61
C ALA A 209 -23.02 1.83 -4.81
N LYS A 210 -21.92 1.29 -4.24
CA LYS A 210 -21.96 0.10 -3.39
C LYS A 210 -22.77 0.33 -2.12
N LYS A 211 -22.65 1.50 -1.50
CA LYS A 211 -23.43 1.86 -0.30
C LYS A 211 -24.93 1.91 -0.62
N GLN A 212 -25.31 2.50 -1.75
CA GLN A 212 -26.70 2.55 -2.21
C GLN A 212 -27.26 1.14 -2.47
N ALA A 213 -26.51 0.28 -3.15
CA ALA A 213 -26.94 -1.10 -3.42
C ALA A 213 -27.17 -1.90 -2.13
N ASN A 214 -26.29 -1.76 -1.13
CA ASN A 214 -26.46 -2.45 0.15
C ASN A 214 -27.71 -1.97 0.92
N ILE A 215 -28.09 -0.69 0.80
CA ILE A 215 -29.32 -0.17 1.44
C ILE A 215 -30.54 -0.83 0.81
N MET A 216 -30.60 -0.90 -0.54
CA MET A 216 -31.72 -1.52 -1.25
C MET A 216 -31.89 -3.00 -0.91
N ILE A 217 -30.79 -3.76 -0.80
CA ILE A 217 -30.84 -5.18 -0.43
C ILE A 217 -31.40 -5.36 0.98
N ASN A 218 -30.96 -4.52 1.93
CA ASN A 218 -31.44 -4.61 3.31
C ASN A 218 -32.94 -4.27 3.42
N GLU A 219 -33.42 -3.30 2.65
CA GLU A 219 -34.85 -2.94 2.62
C GLU A 219 -35.71 -4.08 2.05
N GLU A 220 -35.25 -4.76 0.99
CA GLU A 220 -35.96 -5.90 0.40
C GLU A 220 -36.02 -7.11 1.35
N GLU A 221 -34.92 -7.39 2.07
CA GLU A 221 -34.89 -8.45 3.08
C GLU A 221 -35.82 -8.17 4.27
N GLU A 222 -35.95 -6.90 4.69
CA GLU A 222 -36.86 -6.50 5.76
C GLU A 222 -38.33 -6.68 5.34
N GLU A 223 -38.68 -6.32 4.10
CA GLU A 223 -40.03 -6.52 3.55
C GLU A 223 -40.40 -8.01 3.43
N ASP A 224 -39.48 -8.86 2.95
CA ASP A 224 -39.73 -10.30 2.85
C ASP A 224 -39.88 -10.95 4.25
N ASN A 225 -39.06 -10.54 5.22
CA ASN A 225 -39.19 -11.02 6.60
C ASN A 225 -40.53 -10.62 7.23
N LYS A 226 -40.98 -9.37 7.01
CA LYS A 226 -42.30 -8.89 7.47
C LYS A 226 -43.44 -9.65 6.81
N ALA A 227 -43.32 -10.00 5.53
CA ALA A 227 -44.32 -10.81 4.82
C ALA A 227 -44.38 -12.25 5.35
N LYS A 228 -43.23 -12.85 5.68
CA LYS A 228 -43.17 -14.20 6.30
C LYS A 228 -43.79 -14.23 7.69
N GLU A 229 -43.51 -13.22 8.52
CA GLU A 229 -44.09 -13.08 9.86
C GLU A 229 -45.62 -12.97 9.79
N LYS A 230 -46.14 -12.10 8.91
CA LYS A 230 -47.59 -11.97 8.69
C LYS A 230 -48.26 -13.28 8.28
N ARG A 231 -47.64 -14.05 7.36
CA ARG A 231 -48.17 -15.37 6.95
C ARG A 231 -48.18 -16.37 8.10
N PHE A 232 -47.17 -16.34 8.96
CA PHE A 232 -47.10 -17.20 10.13
C PHE A 232 -48.21 -16.86 11.14
N GLU A 233 -48.47 -15.58 11.39
CA GLU A 233 -49.57 -15.12 12.26
C GLU A 233 -50.95 -15.54 11.73
N GLU A 234 -51.22 -15.34 10.43
CA GLU A 234 -52.49 -15.73 9.80
C GLU A 234 -52.72 -17.25 9.89
N MET A 235 -51.65 -18.04 9.74
CA MET A 235 -51.70 -19.49 9.89
C MET A 235 -51.94 -19.91 11.35
N ASP A 236 -51.26 -19.31 12.32
CA ASP A 236 -51.51 -19.60 13.75
C ASP A 236 -52.95 -19.24 14.12
N GLN A 237 -53.45 -18.06 13.74
CA GLN A 237 -54.83 -17.66 14.01
C GLN A 237 -55.85 -18.65 13.43
N SER A 238 -55.61 -19.15 12.22
CA SER A 238 -56.46 -20.16 11.58
C SER A 238 -56.47 -21.48 12.35
N ARG A 239 -55.29 -21.94 12.83
CA ARG A 239 -55.16 -23.14 13.67
C ARG A 239 -55.83 -22.94 15.03
N GLN A 240 -55.67 -21.76 15.63
CA GLN A 240 -56.33 -21.37 16.87
C GLN A 240 -57.86 -21.42 16.73
N ALA A 241 -58.41 -20.85 15.66
CA ALA A 241 -59.85 -20.86 15.40
C ALA A 241 -60.40 -22.28 15.19
N LEU A 242 -59.68 -23.13 14.46
CA LEU A 242 -60.10 -24.51 14.18
C LEU A 242 -60.17 -25.34 15.46
N TRP A 243 -59.16 -25.30 16.33
CA TRP A 243 -59.19 -26.11 17.55
C TRP A 243 -60.30 -25.67 18.50
N LYS A 244 -60.55 -24.35 18.62
CA LYS A 244 -61.66 -23.81 19.43
C LYS A 244 -63.02 -24.31 18.93
N LYS A 245 -63.18 -24.45 17.62
CA LYS A 245 -64.38 -25.05 17.02
C LYS A 245 -64.51 -26.54 17.36
N LEU A 246 -63.39 -27.27 17.42
CA LEU A 246 -63.39 -28.70 17.79
C LEU A 246 -63.68 -28.92 19.28
N PHE A 247 -63.25 -28.02 20.17
CA PHE A 247 -63.40 -28.15 21.62
C PHE A 247 -63.99 -26.88 22.27
N PRO A 248 -65.27 -26.56 21.99
CA PRO A 248 -65.88 -25.29 22.43
C PRO A 248 -66.04 -25.15 23.95
N LYS A 249 -65.99 -26.26 24.69
CA LYS A 249 -66.13 -26.28 26.15
C LYS A 249 -64.81 -26.07 26.88
N ILE A 250 -63.69 -26.15 26.19
CA ILE A 250 -62.39 -25.84 26.76
C ILE A 250 -62.25 -24.32 26.85
N SER A 251 -61.66 -23.83 27.95
CA SER A 251 -61.54 -22.42 28.27
C SER A 251 -61.08 -21.57 27.07
N THR A 252 -61.74 -20.43 26.85
CA THR A 252 -61.39 -19.49 25.77
C THR A 252 -59.97 -18.96 25.89
N ILE A 253 -59.41 -18.90 27.10
CA ILE A 253 -58.05 -18.40 27.40
C ILE A 253 -56.96 -19.38 26.92
N GLU A 254 -57.29 -20.66 26.77
CA GLU A 254 -56.33 -21.68 26.38
C GLU A 254 -55.91 -21.52 24.92
N ARG A 255 -54.65 -21.81 24.56
CA ARG A 255 -54.15 -21.75 23.18
C ARG A 255 -53.59 -23.11 22.77
N LEU A 256 -53.76 -23.46 21.50
CA LEU A 256 -53.11 -24.62 20.90
C LEU A 256 -51.60 -24.36 20.83
N ILE A 257 -50.80 -25.29 21.35
CA ILE A 257 -49.34 -25.23 21.26
C ILE A 257 -48.91 -25.97 19.99
N VAL A 258 -49.33 -27.22 19.85
CA VAL A 258 -48.95 -28.09 18.73
C VAL A 258 -50.08 -29.05 18.37
N GLU A 259 -50.05 -29.51 17.13
CA GLU A 259 -50.93 -30.55 16.61
C GLU A 259 -50.10 -31.63 15.92
N TYR A 260 -50.49 -32.89 16.11
CA TYR A 260 -49.83 -34.02 15.48
C TYR A 260 -50.85 -34.99 14.90
N PRO A 261 -50.70 -35.42 13.63
CA PRO A 261 -51.49 -36.51 13.10
C PRO A 261 -51.15 -37.80 13.87
N CYS A 262 -52.16 -38.44 14.44
CA CYS A 262 -51.98 -39.67 15.20
C CYS A 262 -53.17 -40.61 15.04
N SER A 263 -53.05 -41.81 15.60
CA SER A 263 -54.13 -42.76 15.78
C SER A 263 -54.34 -43.02 17.27
N LEU A 264 -55.60 -43.02 17.72
CA LEU A 264 -55.98 -43.46 19.05
C LEU A 264 -56.46 -44.91 18.99
N GLU A 265 -55.84 -45.80 19.75
CA GLU A 265 -56.29 -47.18 19.91
C GLU A 265 -57.02 -47.33 21.24
N ARG A 266 -58.28 -47.76 21.18
CA ARG A 266 -59.12 -47.98 22.37
C ARG A 266 -59.98 -49.22 22.16
N LYS A 267 -59.90 -50.17 23.11
CA LYS A 267 -60.64 -51.44 23.06
C LYS A 267 -60.44 -52.22 21.75
N GLY A 268 -59.19 -52.26 21.27
CA GLY A 268 -58.83 -52.94 20.01
C GLY A 268 -59.24 -52.23 18.72
N VAL A 269 -59.80 -51.01 18.79
CA VAL A 269 -60.21 -50.22 17.62
C VAL A 269 -59.26 -49.03 17.44
N GLU A 270 -58.58 -48.98 16.29
CA GLU A 270 -57.74 -47.85 15.89
C GLU A 270 -58.57 -46.73 15.22
N ARG A 271 -58.39 -45.49 15.67
CA ARG A 271 -59.05 -44.29 15.13
C ARG A 271 -58.00 -43.29 14.68
N ARG A 272 -57.93 -43.00 13.37
CA ARG A 272 -57.04 -41.94 12.84
C ARG A 272 -57.61 -40.55 13.17
N GLY A 273 -56.75 -39.62 13.55
CA GLY A 273 -57.14 -38.26 13.93
C GLY A 273 -55.95 -37.33 14.18
N LEU A 274 -56.20 -36.30 14.98
CA LEU A 274 -55.24 -35.28 15.38
C LEU A 274 -55.11 -35.27 16.90
N LEU A 275 -53.89 -35.40 17.40
CA LEU A 275 -53.50 -35.05 18.77
C LEU A 275 -53.31 -33.53 18.80
N LEU A 276 -53.94 -32.86 19.76
CA LEU A 276 -53.89 -31.43 19.95
C LEU A 276 -53.40 -31.19 21.36
N VAL A 277 -52.33 -30.40 21.51
CA VAL A 277 -51.71 -30.15 22.81
C VAL A 277 -51.87 -28.68 23.16
N THR A 278 -52.36 -28.43 24.36
CA THR A 278 -52.54 -27.10 24.94
C THR A 278 -51.86 -27.03 26.31
N PRO A 279 -51.73 -25.84 26.95
CA PRO A 279 -51.11 -25.74 28.27
C PRO A 279 -51.79 -26.55 29.38
N ARG A 280 -53.09 -26.86 29.27
CA ARG A 280 -53.84 -27.56 30.32
C ARG A 280 -54.40 -28.92 29.87
N HIS A 281 -54.42 -29.20 28.56
CA HIS A 281 -55.02 -30.42 28.03
C HIS A 281 -54.17 -31.12 26.97
N VAL A 282 -54.38 -32.42 26.90
CA VAL A 282 -54.12 -33.26 25.73
C VAL A 282 -55.47 -33.63 25.13
N CYS A 283 -55.67 -33.24 23.88
CA CYS A 283 -56.92 -33.41 23.17
C CYS A 283 -56.71 -34.31 21.96
N PHE A 284 -57.77 -35.01 21.53
CA PHE A 284 -57.79 -35.74 20.28
C PHE A 284 -59.09 -35.62 19.55
N HIS A 285 -58.99 -35.45 18.25
CA HIS A 285 -60.13 -35.40 17.36
C HIS A 285 -59.97 -36.38 16.19
N SER A 286 -60.93 -37.28 16.01
CA SER A 286 -61.07 -38.09 14.80
C SER A 286 -62.26 -37.60 13.97
N PRO A 287 -62.06 -37.03 12.77
CA PRO A 287 -63.15 -36.55 11.93
C PRO A 287 -64.09 -37.66 11.47
N ARG A 288 -63.54 -38.83 11.10
CA ARG A 288 -64.30 -39.96 10.53
C ARG A 288 -65.32 -40.55 11.49
N LEU A 289 -64.96 -40.62 12.78
CA LEU A 289 -65.80 -41.20 13.82
C LEU A 289 -66.39 -40.13 14.76
N ASN A 290 -66.23 -38.85 14.40
CA ASN A 290 -66.52 -37.67 15.23
C ASN A 290 -66.12 -37.85 16.72
N THR A 291 -65.02 -38.56 16.96
CA THR A 291 -64.54 -38.85 18.31
C THR A 291 -63.78 -37.64 18.83
N ARG A 292 -64.08 -37.23 20.06
CA ARG A 292 -63.38 -36.13 20.75
C ARG A 292 -62.99 -36.59 22.14
N VAL A 293 -61.73 -36.44 22.49
CA VAL A 293 -61.18 -36.75 23.81
C VAL A 293 -60.44 -35.51 24.29
N ALA A 294 -60.64 -35.12 25.55
CA ALA A 294 -59.91 -34.03 26.19
C ALA A 294 -59.49 -34.49 27.59
N ILE A 295 -58.19 -34.48 27.86
CA ILE A 295 -57.59 -34.98 29.09
C ILE A 295 -56.83 -33.83 29.73
N TYR A 296 -57.18 -33.45 30.95
CA TYR A 296 -56.37 -32.50 31.72
C TYR A 296 -55.00 -33.10 32.03
N TRP A 297 -53.93 -32.33 31.80
CA TRP A 297 -52.56 -32.74 32.13
C TRP A 297 -52.42 -33.21 33.58
N ARG A 298 -53.14 -32.56 34.51
CA ARG A 298 -53.13 -32.84 35.96
C ARG A 298 -53.57 -34.25 36.33
N VAL A 299 -54.33 -34.89 35.45
CA VAL A 299 -54.92 -36.21 35.71
C VAL A 299 -54.08 -37.32 35.05
N ILE A 300 -53.18 -36.95 34.14
CA ILE A 300 -52.21 -37.88 33.56
C ILE A 300 -51.16 -38.20 34.63
N THR A 301 -51.06 -39.47 35.01
CA THR A 301 -50.10 -39.93 36.03
C THR A 301 -48.78 -40.38 35.44
N SER A 302 -48.80 -40.91 34.22
CA SER A 302 -47.58 -41.37 33.57
C SER A 302 -47.71 -41.26 32.05
N LEU A 303 -46.62 -40.87 31.42
CA LEU A 303 -46.41 -40.95 29.98
C LEU A 303 -45.26 -41.92 29.73
N SER A 304 -45.47 -42.93 28.90
CA SER A 304 -44.38 -43.82 28.48
C SER A 304 -44.34 -43.95 26.97
N ARG A 305 -43.14 -44.01 26.42
CA ARG A 305 -42.91 -44.21 24.98
C ARG A 305 -42.61 -45.68 24.73
N ALA A 306 -43.36 -46.31 23.85
CA ALA A 306 -42.94 -47.58 23.25
C ALA A 306 -41.87 -47.27 22.20
N THR A 307 -40.67 -47.81 22.41
CA THR A 307 -39.66 -47.87 21.35
C THR A 307 -40.12 -48.85 20.28
N ALA A 308 -39.95 -48.45 19.02
CA ALA A 308 -40.21 -49.31 17.89
C ALA A 308 -39.25 -50.51 17.92
N VAL A 309 -39.76 -51.71 18.17
CA VAL A 309 -38.99 -52.95 18.07
C VAL A 309 -39.56 -53.72 16.87
N ASN A 310 -38.73 -54.01 15.87
CA ASN A 310 -39.12 -54.75 14.66
C ASN A 310 -40.16 -54.05 13.75
N GLY A 311 -39.99 -52.76 13.48
CA GLY A 311 -40.80 -52.04 12.49
C GLY A 311 -42.20 -51.63 12.97
N THR A 312 -42.51 -51.81 14.26
CA THR A 312 -43.73 -51.26 14.86
C THR A 312 -43.63 -49.74 14.99
N VAL A 313 -44.71 -49.04 14.64
CA VAL A 313 -44.82 -47.57 14.76
C VAL A 313 -44.64 -47.12 16.22
N PRO A 314 -43.86 -46.05 16.51
CA PRO A 314 -43.70 -45.54 17.87
C PRO A 314 -45.05 -45.11 18.47
N ALA A 315 -45.25 -45.46 19.75
CA ALA A 315 -46.48 -45.17 20.48
C ALA A 315 -46.19 -44.46 21.81
N ILE A 316 -47.15 -43.65 22.23
CA ILE A 316 -47.16 -42.98 23.53
C ILE A 316 -48.33 -43.55 24.32
N TYR A 317 -48.04 -44.17 25.46
CA TYR A 317 -49.05 -44.61 26.41
C TYR A 317 -49.30 -43.50 27.41
N VAL A 318 -50.57 -43.18 27.60
CA VAL A 318 -51.02 -42.17 28.56
C VAL A 318 -51.83 -42.89 29.62
N THR A 319 -51.32 -42.90 30.85
CA THR A 319 -52.01 -43.46 32.01
C THR A 319 -52.55 -42.32 32.86
N CYS A 320 -53.70 -42.55 33.47
CA CYS A 320 -54.51 -41.50 34.04
C CYS A 320 -55.21 -41.91 35.35
N LEU A 321 -55.47 -40.94 36.23
CA LEU A 321 -56.27 -41.12 37.45
C LEU A 321 -57.77 -41.01 37.16
N GLY A 322 -58.47 -42.13 37.15
CA GLY A 322 -59.95 -42.18 37.19
C GLY A 322 -60.67 -42.00 35.86
N ALA A 323 -62.00 -42.14 35.90
CA ALA A 323 -62.87 -42.08 34.72
C ALA A 323 -63.04 -40.63 34.22
N TYR A 324 -62.63 -40.34 32.99
CA TYR A 324 -62.81 -39.02 32.36
C TYR A 324 -64.21 -38.81 31.80
N HIS A 325 -64.56 -37.53 31.67
CA HIS A 325 -65.78 -37.07 31.01
C HIS A 325 -65.69 -37.33 29.49
N GLU A 326 -66.26 -38.44 29.03
CA GLU A 326 -66.42 -38.71 27.60
C GLU A 326 -67.64 -37.94 27.07
N GLU A 327 -67.40 -36.97 26.18
CA GLU A 327 -68.48 -36.36 25.39
C GLU A 327 -68.85 -37.24 24.20
N THR A 328 -69.32 -38.45 24.49
CA THR A 328 -70.20 -39.13 23.56
C THR A 328 -71.62 -38.61 23.78
N LEU A 329 -72.16 -37.93 22.77
CA LEU A 329 -73.59 -37.76 22.55
C LEU A 329 -74.24 -39.15 22.41
N SER A 330 -74.37 -39.88 23.51
CA SER A 330 -75.29 -40.99 23.71
C SER A 330 -75.24 -41.40 25.18
N LYS A 331 -76.34 -41.13 25.89
CA LYS A 331 -76.59 -41.61 27.24
C LYS A 331 -76.58 -43.15 27.22
N ARG A 332 -75.49 -43.79 27.63
CA ARG A 332 -75.55 -45.12 28.26
C ARG A 332 -74.30 -45.36 29.09
N TRP A 333 -74.56 -45.73 30.33
CA TRP A 333 -73.61 -45.93 31.40
C TRP A 333 -72.79 -47.18 31.12
N ALA A 334 -71.48 -47.06 31.26
CA ALA A 334 -70.58 -48.19 31.47
C ALA A 334 -69.54 -47.75 32.49
N SER A 335 -69.30 -48.57 33.51
CA SER A 335 -68.15 -48.47 34.39
C SER A 335 -66.87 -48.64 33.56
N TRP A 336 -65.88 -47.79 33.77
CA TRP A 336 -64.62 -47.82 33.03
C TRP A 336 -63.47 -48.25 33.94
N SER A 337 -62.85 -49.37 33.60
CA SER A 337 -61.45 -49.65 33.87
C SER A 337 -60.69 -49.64 32.52
N GLU A 338 -59.42 -49.23 32.59
CA GLU A 338 -58.33 -49.54 31.66
C GLU A 338 -57.93 -48.56 30.53
N TYR A 339 -56.60 -48.42 30.50
CA TYR A 339 -55.62 -47.80 29.61
C TYR A 339 -56.05 -47.45 28.17
N GLY A 340 -55.71 -46.23 27.73
CA GLY A 340 -55.76 -45.82 26.32
C GLY A 340 -54.35 -45.73 25.73
N THR A 341 -54.17 -46.22 24.50
CA THR A 341 -52.88 -46.17 23.80
C THR A 341 -52.96 -45.18 22.63
N TRP A 342 -52.01 -44.24 22.56
CA TRP A 342 -51.88 -43.32 21.44
C TRP A 342 -50.75 -43.81 20.53
N ARG A 343 -51.04 -44.08 19.26
CA ARG A 343 -50.00 -44.43 18.27
C ARG A 343 -49.81 -43.23 17.36
N CYS A 344 -48.65 -42.57 17.38
CA CYS A 344 -48.37 -41.55 16.34
C CYS A 344 -47.77 -42.26 15.13
N SER A 345 -48.43 -42.19 13.98
CA SER A 345 -47.95 -42.82 12.74
C SER A 345 -46.71 -42.16 12.12
N ARG A 346 -46.23 -41.02 12.63
CA ARG A 346 -45.16 -40.22 12.01
C ARG A 346 -44.25 -39.41 12.95
N CYS A 347 -44.15 -39.71 14.25
CA CYS A 347 -43.41 -38.86 15.18
C CYS A 347 -42.19 -39.57 15.81
N ASP A 348 -40.99 -39.32 15.30
CA ASP A 348 -39.78 -39.28 16.14
C ASP A 348 -39.67 -37.86 16.70
N ILE A 349 -40.35 -37.60 17.82
CA ILE A 349 -40.28 -36.30 18.51
C ILE A 349 -39.77 -36.54 19.92
N PHE A 350 -38.57 -36.01 20.16
CA PHE A 350 -37.97 -35.83 21.48
C PHE A 350 -38.48 -34.50 22.05
N PHE A 351 -38.99 -34.51 23.27
CA PHE A 351 -39.10 -33.30 24.09
C PHE A 351 -37.85 -33.27 24.98
N SER A 352 -36.99 -32.28 24.79
CA SER A 352 -35.94 -31.91 25.75
C SER A 352 -36.52 -30.94 26.77
#